data_AF-A0A0Q5B2K3-F1
#
_entry.id   AF-A0A0Q5B2K3-F1
#
_cell.length_a   1.000
_cell.length_b   1.000
_cell.length_c   1.000
_cell.angle_alpha   90.00
_cell.angle_beta   90.00
_cell.angle_gamma   90.00
#
_symmetry.space_group_name_H-M   'P 1'
#
loop_
_entity.id
_entity.type
_entity.pdbx_description
1 polymer ?
#
loop_
_entity_poly.entity_id
_entity_poly.type
_entity_poly.pdbx_seq_one_letter_code
_entity_poly.pdbx_strand_id
1 'polypeptide(L)'
;MTLEQKIAAARAKAAVRRTSDALVIVGSIIACITVVVPWLIGRWPARDTFFRTNGLLFDTRVRGDGDYFLSDWMMGCAIILLVVAAFLLLRPWSLRAASIVFGFTALAAAALWLIPASSAQWNAAEQVSYSKLTTTAYPWSVKGDIFSKVTYSCGSDQLEVEGALWQVHTGQTSSSTGSGCNMVAVYRGWQWMGSATVPDGESIDGVTIADDTTVSVTNSADVELLRFPLSTPPTVG
;
A
#
# COMPACT_ATOMS: atom_id res chain seq x y z
N MET A 1 -26.54 56.34 -5.24
CA MET A 1 -25.65 55.57 -6.13
C MET A 1 -26.39 55.31 -7.44
N THR A 2 -25.89 55.82 -8.56
CA THR A 2 -26.53 55.66 -9.88
C THR A 2 -26.38 54.23 -10.39
N LEU A 3 -27.23 53.82 -11.35
CA LEU A 3 -27.15 52.50 -11.99
C LEU A 3 -25.76 52.24 -12.60
N GLU A 4 -25.17 53.26 -13.21
CA GLU A 4 -23.82 53.21 -13.79
C GLU A 4 -22.75 52.93 -12.73
N GLN A 5 -22.83 53.56 -11.55
CA GLN A 5 -21.92 53.30 -10.44
C GLN A 5 -22.05 51.86 -9.93
N LYS A 6 -23.27 51.31 -9.88
CA LYS A 6 -23.49 49.90 -9.50
C LYS A 6 -22.88 48.93 -10.52
N ILE A 7 -23.05 49.20 -11.82
CA ILE A 7 -22.48 48.38 -12.90
C ILE A 7 -20.95 48.46 -12.90
N ALA A 8 -20.38 49.65 -12.76
CA ALA A 8 -18.93 49.85 -12.69
C ALA A 8 -18.32 49.12 -11.48
N ALA A 9 -18.94 49.24 -10.29
CA ALA A 9 -18.51 48.52 -9.10
C ALA A 9 -18.62 46.99 -9.25
N ALA A 10 -19.69 46.50 -9.90
CA ALA A 10 -19.85 45.08 -10.20
C ALA A 10 -18.77 44.56 -11.17
N ARG A 11 -18.43 45.33 -12.21
CA ARG A 11 -17.35 45.00 -13.15
C ARG A 11 -15.97 45.01 -12.49
N ALA A 12 -15.68 45.99 -11.65
CA ALA A 12 -14.42 46.04 -10.89
C ALA A 12 -14.27 44.84 -9.95
N LYS A 13 -15.33 44.49 -9.20
CA LYS A 13 -15.34 43.28 -8.35
C LYS A 13 -15.18 41.99 -9.16
N ALA A 14 -15.78 41.91 -10.35
CA ALA A 14 -15.63 40.75 -11.24
C ALA A 14 -14.21 40.63 -11.81
N ALA A 15 -13.54 41.75 -12.14
CA ALA A 15 -12.17 41.74 -12.65
C ALA A 15 -11.18 41.15 -11.63
N VAL A 16 -11.25 41.57 -10.36
CA VAL A 16 -10.42 41.01 -9.28
C VAL A 16 -10.62 39.51 -9.13
N ARG A 17 -11.88 39.04 -9.24
CA ARG A 17 -12.21 37.61 -9.15
C ARG A 17 -11.62 36.83 -10.33
N ARG A 18 -11.67 37.36 -11.55
CA ARG A 18 -11.07 36.70 -12.73
C ARG A 18 -9.57 36.48 -12.57
N THR A 19 -8.83 37.43 -11.99
CA THR A 19 -7.41 37.27 -11.71
C THR A 19 -7.18 36.14 -10.69
N SER A 20 -7.96 36.12 -9.60
CA SER A 20 -7.89 35.03 -8.61
C SER A 20 -8.23 33.67 -9.23
N ASP A 21 -9.24 33.60 -10.11
CA ASP A 21 -9.62 32.36 -10.79
C ASP A 21 -8.52 31.87 -11.72
N ALA A 22 -7.91 32.77 -12.50
CA ALA A 22 -6.80 32.44 -13.40
C ALA A 22 -5.61 31.88 -12.63
N LEU A 23 -5.25 32.48 -11.49
CA LEU A 23 -4.19 31.97 -10.62
C LEU A 23 -4.49 30.57 -10.09
N VAL A 24 -5.73 30.31 -9.65
CA VAL A 24 -6.13 28.99 -9.16
C VAL A 24 -6.11 27.95 -10.29
N ILE A 25 -6.61 28.30 -11.47
CA ILE A 25 -6.60 27.41 -12.64
C ILE A 25 -5.17 27.07 -13.04
N VAL A 26 -4.32 28.08 -13.27
CA VAL A 26 -2.91 27.88 -13.65
C VAL A 26 -2.17 27.10 -12.57
N GLY A 27 -2.35 27.47 -11.29
CA GLY A 27 -1.74 26.77 -10.16
C GLY A 27 -2.14 25.30 -10.08
N SER A 28 -3.41 24.98 -10.36
CA SER A 28 -3.89 23.59 -10.38
C SER A 28 -3.27 22.76 -11.51
N ILE A 29 -3.11 23.34 -12.69
CA ILE A 29 -2.47 22.68 -13.83
C ILE A 29 -1.00 22.40 -13.49
N ILE A 30 -0.29 23.40 -12.96
CA ILE A 30 1.09 23.23 -12.51
C ILE A 30 1.17 22.14 -11.43
N ALA A 31 0.29 22.16 -10.43
CA ALA A 31 0.26 21.16 -9.37
C ALA A 31 0.10 19.75 -9.94
N CYS A 32 -0.84 19.52 -10.86
CA CYS A 32 -1.03 18.23 -11.53
C CYS A 32 0.21 17.76 -12.31
N ILE A 33 0.98 18.69 -12.90
CA ILE A 33 2.19 18.39 -13.65
C ILE A 33 3.38 18.06 -12.72
N THR A 34 3.44 18.61 -11.51
CA THR A 34 4.59 18.43 -10.60
C THR A 34 4.79 17.01 -10.06
N VAL A 35 3.91 16.05 -10.41
CA VAL A 35 3.95 14.61 -10.05
C VAL A 35 3.90 14.32 -8.55
N VAL A 36 4.82 14.86 -7.76
CA VAL A 36 4.97 14.65 -6.32
C VAL A 36 3.77 15.16 -5.55
N VAL A 37 3.30 16.38 -5.85
CA VAL A 37 2.17 16.98 -5.11
C VAL A 37 0.89 16.16 -5.27
N PRO A 38 0.44 15.81 -6.50
CA PRO A 38 -0.73 14.94 -6.66
C PRO A 38 -0.50 13.57 -6.03
N TRP A 39 0.68 12.98 -6.21
CA TRP A 39 0.97 11.67 -5.64
C TRP A 39 0.81 11.65 -4.11
N LEU A 40 1.38 12.64 -3.40
CA LEU A 40 1.24 12.77 -1.95
C LEU A 40 -0.22 12.98 -1.52
N ILE A 41 -0.96 13.83 -2.24
CA ILE A 41 -2.37 14.13 -1.96
C ILE A 41 -3.24 12.89 -2.18
N GLY A 42 -2.97 12.10 -3.22
CA GLY A 42 -3.77 10.91 -3.55
C GLY A 42 -3.45 9.70 -2.67
N ARG A 43 -2.19 9.54 -2.26
CA ARG A 43 -1.74 8.43 -1.41
C ARG A 43 -2.47 8.40 -0.06
N TRP A 44 -2.55 9.53 0.63
CA TRP A 44 -3.17 9.61 1.97
C TRP A 44 -4.64 9.13 2.03
N PRO A 45 -5.56 9.61 1.16
CA PRO A 45 -6.96 9.16 1.16
C PRO A 45 -7.15 7.79 0.51
N ALA A 46 -6.36 7.45 -0.51
CA ALA A 46 -6.56 6.22 -1.26
C ALA A 46 -6.01 4.99 -0.53
N ARG A 47 -4.80 5.07 0.04
CA ARG A 47 -4.07 3.92 0.58
C ARG A 47 -4.19 3.77 2.09
N ASP A 48 -4.18 4.88 2.83
CA ASP A 48 -3.92 4.85 4.27
C ASP A 48 -5.17 5.05 5.15
N THR A 49 -6.34 5.36 4.57
CA THR A 49 -7.52 5.75 5.37
C THR A 49 -8.87 5.21 4.89
N PHE A 50 -9.49 5.79 3.85
CA PHE A 50 -10.96 5.74 3.72
C PHE A 50 -11.52 4.97 2.53
N PHE A 51 -10.82 4.89 1.40
CA PHE A 51 -11.48 4.51 0.13
C PHE A 51 -11.16 3.11 -0.40
N ARG A 52 -10.05 2.47 0.01
CA ARG A 52 -9.57 1.23 -0.61
C ARG A 52 -9.12 0.18 0.38
N THR A 53 -10.09 -0.35 1.12
CA THR A 53 -9.93 -1.59 1.89
C THR A 53 -10.38 -2.77 1.03
N ASN A 54 -9.48 -3.35 0.26
CA ASN A 54 -9.75 -4.63 -0.40
C ASN A 54 -9.21 -5.78 0.46
N GLY A 55 -10.05 -6.80 0.68
CA GLY A 55 -9.73 -8.01 1.44
C GLY A 55 -8.97 -9.08 0.64
N LEU A 56 -8.49 -8.76 -0.56
CA LEU A 56 -7.75 -9.72 -1.40
C LEU A 56 -6.32 -9.96 -0.91
N LEU A 57 -5.68 -8.94 -0.32
CA LEU A 57 -4.32 -9.08 0.22
C LEU A 57 -4.39 -9.51 1.68
N PHE A 58 -3.79 -10.65 2.00
CA PHE A 58 -3.61 -11.10 3.38
C PHE A 58 -2.43 -10.39 4.08
N ASP A 59 -1.53 -9.75 3.33
CA ASP A 59 -0.44 -8.92 3.87
C ASP A 59 -0.31 -7.64 3.04
N THR A 60 -0.50 -6.48 3.66
CA THR A 60 -0.46 -5.17 3.01
C THR A 60 0.96 -4.65 2.79
N ARG A 61 1.98 -5.26 3.41
CA ARG A 61 3.39 -4.85 3.27
C ARG A 61 3.95 -5.14 1.88
N VAL A 62 3.28 -6.00 1.11
CA VAL A 62 3.61 -6.21 -0.31
C VAL A 62 3.42 -4.96 -1.16
N ARG A 63 2.59 -4.00 -0.70
CA ARG A 63 2.35 -2.74 -1.40
C ARG A 63 3.59 -1.85 -1.30
N GLY A 64 4.44 -1.90 -2.31
CA GLY A 64 5.59 -1.02 -2.42
C GLY A 64 5.16 0.45 -2.53
N ASP A 65 6.09 1.36 -2.24
CA ASP A 65 5.84 2.80 -2.34
C ASP A 65 5.60 3.28 -3.78
N GLY A 66 6.02 2.52 -4.79
CA GLY A 66 5.86 2.83 -6.20
C GLY A 66 4.80 2.02 -6.95
N ASP A 67 4.37 0.88 -6.42
CA ASP A 67 3.51 -0.07 -7.15
C ASP A 67 2.14 0.53 -7.49
N TYR A 68 1.68 1.50 -6.69
CA TYR A 68 0.40 2.18 -6.81
C TYR A 68 0.52 3.61 -7.33
N PHE A 69 1.73 4.02 -7.75
CA PHE A 69 2.05 5.41 -8.08
C PHE A 69 1.06 6.05 -9.05
N LEU A 70 0.73 5.37 -10.17
CA LEU A 70 -0.16 5.93 -11.17
C LEU A 70 -1.58 6.11 -10.60
N SER A 71 -2.05 5.13 -9.83
CA SER A 71 -3.36 5.20 -9.18
C SER A 71 -3.42 6.37 -8.19
N ASP A 72 -2.41 6.50 -7.33
CA ASP A 72 -2.30 7.56 -6.33
C ASP A 72 -2.20 8.94 -7.00
N TRP A 73 -1.37 9.09 -8.02
CA TRP A 73 -1.24 10.33 -8.79
C TRP A 73 -2.58 10.76 -9.43
N MET A 74 -3.29 9.82 -10.08
CA MET A 74 -4.60 10.12 -10.68
C MET A 74 -5.64 10.54 -9.65
N MET A 75 -5.66 9.90 -8.47
CA MET A 75 -6.55 10.28 -7.37
C MET A 75 -6.20 11.68 -6.84
N GLY A 76 -4.91 11.99 -6.69
CA GLY A 76 -4.46 13.32 -6.30
C GLY A 76 -4.88 14.40 -7.28
N CYS A 77 -4.72 14.17 -8.58
CA CYS A 77 -5.21 15.05 -9.64
C CYS A 77 -6.72 15.24 -9.54
N ALA A 78 -7.49 14.18 -9.29
CA ALA A 78 -8.94 14.27 -9.11
C ALA A 78 -9.30 15.17 -7.93
N ILE A 79 -8.65 15.00 -6.78
CA ILE A 79 -8.90 15.81 -5.57
C ILE A 79 -8.58 17.29 -5.83
N ILE A 80 -7.44 17.59 -6.44
CA ILE A 80 -7.06 18.96 -6.82
C ILE A 80 -8.15 19.58 -7.70
N LEU A 81 -8.60 18.86 -8.75
CA LEU A 81 -9.64 19.35 -9.65
C LEU A 81 -10.99 19.53 -8.95
N LEU A 82 -11.36 18.66 -8.02
CA LEU A 82 -12.59 18.81 -7.22
C LEU A 82 -12.55 20.05 -6.33
N VAL A 83 -11.41 20.32 -5.68
CA VAL A 83 -11.22 21.54 -4.87
C VAL A 83 -11.30 22.80 -5.73
N VAL A 84 -10.67 22.78 -6.91
CA VAL A 84 -10.72 23.89 -7.87
C VAL A 84 -12.15 24.10 -8.40
N ALA A 85 -12.83 23.02 -8.78
CA ALA A 85 -14.21 23.07 -9.23
C ALA A 85 -15.12 23.67 -8.15
N ALA A 86 -15.00 23.21 -6.90
CA ALA A 86 -15.73 23.76 -5.76
C ALA A 86 -15.44 25.26 -5.59
N PHE A 87 -14.16 25.67 -5.63
CA PHE A 87 -13.77 27.08 -5.51
C PHE A 87 -14.38 27.96 -6.61
N LEU A 88 -14.39 27.49 -7.86
CA LEU A 88 -14.88 28.26 -8.99
C LEU A 88 -16.42 28.35 -9.01
N LEU A 89 -17.10 27.24 -8.73
CA LEU A 89 -18.54 27.07 -8.87
C LEU A 89 -19.34 27.60 -7.67
N LEU A 90 -18.79 27.57 -6.44
CA LEU A 90 -19.48 28.09 -5.24
C LEU A 90 -19.46 29.61 -5.13
N ARG A 91 -18.68 30.31 -5.96
CA ARG A 91 -18.60 31.77 -6.01
C ARG A 91 -19.64 32.35 -6.99
N PRO A 92 -20.02 33.64 -6.90
CA PRO A 92 -21.00 34.24 -7.82
C PRO A 92 -20.58 34.16 -9.30
N TRP A 93 -21.54 33.86 -10.18
CA TRP A 93 -21.29 33.53 -11.59
C TRP A 93 -21.20 34.74 -12.54
N SER A 94 -21.66 35.90 -12.09
CA SER A 94 -21.71 37.11 -12.91
C SER A 94 -20.33 37.42 -13.54
N LEU A 95 -20.29 37.53 -14.87
CA LEU A 95 -19.10 37.87 -15.66
C LEU A 95 -17.93 36.87 -15.55
N ARG A 96 -18.17 35.60 -15.22
CA ARG A 96 -17.12 34.55 -15.05
C ARG A 96 -17.35 33.30 -15.91
N ALA A 97 -17.96 33.44 -17.08
CA ALA A 97 -18.36 32.31 -17.93
C ALA A 97 -17.23 31.29 -18.19
N ALA A 98 -16.03 31.75 -18.55
CA ALA A 98 -14.89 30.88 -18.80
C ALA A 98 -14.47 30.05 -17.57
N SER A 99 -14.42 30.68 -16.39
CA SER A 99 -14.08 30.02 -15.13
C SER A 99 -15.14 29.00 -14.71
N ILE A 100 -16.42 29.27 -14.99
CA ILE A 100 -17.51 28.34 -14.71
C ILE A 100 -17.43 27.12 -15.62
N VAL A 101 -17.22 27.33 -16.93
CA VAL A 101 -17.00 26.24 -17.88
C VAL A 101 -15.85 25.37 -17.42
N PHE A 102 -14.71 25.98 -17.07
CA PHE A 102 -13.57 25.23 -16.52
C PHE A 102 -13.95 24.45 -15.26
N GLY A 103 -14.68 25.05 -14.32
CA GLY A 103 -15.14 24.38 -13.10
C GLY A 103 -15.96 23.13 -13.38
N PHE A 104 -16.92 23.20 -14.32
CA PHE A 104 -17.71 22.04 -14.73
C PHE A 104 -16.87 21.00 -15.48
N THR A 105 -15.96 21.42 -16.35
CA THR A 105 -15.04 20.51 -17.04
C THR A 105 -14.12 19.79 -16.05
N ALA A 106 -13.58 20.49 -15.06
CA ALA A 106 -12.76 19.92 -14.00
C ALA A 106 -13.54 18.89 -13.16
N LEU A 107 -14.80 19.22 -12.81
CA LEU A 107 -15.69 18.30 -12.09
C LEU A 107 -15.97 17.04 -12.91
N ALA A 108 -16.29 17.19 -14.21
CA ALA A 108 -16.54 16.07 -15.11
C ALA A 108 -15.28 15.22 -15.31
N ALA A 109 -14.11 15.84 -15.51
CA ALA A 109 -12.84 15.13 -15.65
C ALA A 109 -12.48 14.33 -14.39
N ALA A 110 -12.71 14.90 -13.19
CA ALA A 110 -12.49 14.19 -11.95
C ALA A 110 -13.45 12.99 -11.80
N ALA A 111 -14.76 13.23 -11.92
CA ALA A 111 -15.80 12.24 -11.63
C ALA A 111 -15.92 11.14 -12.68
N LEU A 112 -15.84 11.49 -13.97
CA LEU A 112 -16.10 10.55 -15.07
C LEU A 112 -14.83 9.87 -15.59
N TRP A 113 -13.65 10.41 -15.29
CA TRP A 113 -12.41 9.88 -15.84
C TRP A 113 -11.36 9.56 -14.78
N LEU A 114 -10.87 10.54 -14.02
CA LEU A 114 -9.73 10.32 -13.12
C LEU A 114 -10.06 9.35 -11.98
N ILE A 115 -11.21 9.47 -11.33
CA ILE A 115 -11.60 8.58 -10.23
C ILE A 115 -11.80 7.13 -10.73
N PRO A 116 -12.58 6.86 -11.79
CA PRO A 116 -12.71 5.52 -12.35
C PRO A 116 -11.38 4.93 -12.81
N ALA A 117 -10.58 5.72 -13.55
CA ALA A 117 -9.30 5.24 -14.06
C ALA A 117 -8.29 4.99 -12.94
N SER A 118 -8.24 5.84 -11.91
CA SER A 118 -7.45 5.59 -10.70
C SER A 118 -7.85 4.27 -10.03
N SER A 119 -9.15 3.98 -9.95
CA SER A 119 -9.66 2.74 -9.36
C SER A 119 -9.32 1.50 -10.21
N ALA A 120 -9.37 1.62 -11.53
CA ALA A 120 -8.93 0.56 -12.44
C ALA A 120 -7.42 0.28 -12.28
N GLN A 121 -6.59 1.33 -12.19
CA GLN A 121 -5.15 1.19 -11.96
C GLN A 121 -4.84 0.59 -10.59
N TRP A 122 -5.61 0.94 -9.56
CA TRP A 122 -5.50 0.31 -8.25
C TRP A 122 -5.77 -1.20 -8.32
N ASN A 123 -6.86 -1.60 -8.95
CA ASN A 123 -7.21 -3.01 -9.07
C ASN A 123 -6.17 -3.81 -9.87
N ALA A 124 -5.59 -3.21 -10.91
CA ALA A 124 -4.49 -3.82 -11.65
C ALA A 124 -3.24 -4.01 -10.76
N ALA A 125 -2.85 -3.00 -9.98
CA ALA A 125 -1.73 -3.08 -9.05
C ALA A 125 -1.98 -4.07 -7.89
N GLU A 126 -3.22 -4.18 -7.41
CA GLU A 126 -3.62 -5.19 -6.41
C GLU A 126 -3.45 -6.61 -6.95
N GLN A 127 -3.80 -6.86 -8.21
CA GLN A 127 -3.60 -8.19 -8.82
C GLN A 127 -2.11 -8.55 -8.94
N VAL A 128 -1.27 -7.58 -9.31
CA VAL A 128 0.20 -7.77 -9.33
C VAL A 128 0.73 -8.04 -7.92
N SER A 129 0.25 -7.29 -6.93
CA SER A 129 0.62 -7.47 -5.53
C SER A 129 0.20 -8.84 -5.00
N TYR A 130 -1.01 -9.29 -5.35
CA TYR A 130 -1.51 -10.61 -4.98
C TYR A 130 -0.69 -11.73 -5.63
N SER A 131 -0.35 -11.60 -6.92
CA SER A 131 0.54 -12.53 -7.59
C SER A 131 1.90 -12.57 -6.90
N LYS A 132 2.45 -11.42 -6.49
CA LYS A 132 3.71 -11.35 -5.75
C LYS A 132 3.63 -12.07 -4.39
N LEU A 133 2.54 -11.93 -3.66
CA LEU A 133 2.31 -12.63 -2.39
C LEU A 133 2.35 -14.17 -2.54
N THR A 134 1.87 -14.70 -3.66
CA THR A 134 1.75 -16.15 -3.90
C THR A 134 2.94 -16.75 -4.67
N THR A 135 3.71 -15.92 -5.39
CA THR A 135 4.78 -16.37 -6.30
C THR A 135 6.18 -15.89 -5.92
N THR A 136 6.33 -15.11 -4.86
CA THR A 136 7.66 -14.68 -4.39
C THR A 136 7.90 -15.07 -2.95
N ALA A 137 9.18 -15.21 -2.60
CA ALA A 137 9.58 -15.44 -1.23
C ALA A 137 9.28 -14.22 -0.34
N TYR A 138 9.03 -14.44 0.95
CA TYR A 138 8.86 -13.37 1.91
C TYR A 138 10.16 -12.57 2.04
N PRO A 139 10.13 -11.23 2.04
CA PRO A 139 11.33 -10.41 2.01
C PRO A 139 11.94 -10.21 3.41
N TRP A 140 12.64 -11.23 3.90
CA TRP A 140 13.29 -11.24 5.22
C TRP A 140 14.39 -10.20 5.42
N SER A 141 14.93 -9.62 4.35
CA SER A 141 15.91 -8.54 4.41
C SER A 141 15.34 -7.23 4.97
N VAL A 142 14.01 -7.12 5.06
CA VAL A 142 13.33 -5.96 5.63
C VAL A 142 13.24 -6.12 7.15
N LYS A 143 14.22 -5.55 7.87
CA LYS A 143 14.21 -5.45 9.34
C LYS A 143 12.91 -4.78 9.80
N GLY A 144 12.10 -5.47 10.60
CA GLY A 144 10.94 -4.83 11.21
C GLY A 144 9.98 -5.74 11.99
N ASP A 145 9.32 -6.69 11.36
CA ASP A 145 7.86 -6.57 11.53
C ASP A 145 7.02 -7.83 11.76
N ILE A 146 7.55 -8.91 12.34
CA ILE A 146 6.68 -9.97 12.86
C ILE A 146 7.10 -10.44 14.27
N PHE A 147 8.38 -10.42 14.58
CA PHE A 147 8.85 -10.79 15.92
C PHE A 147 9.93 -9.83 16.40
N SER A 148 9.52 -8.66 16.90
CA SER A 148 10.42 -7.65 17.50
C SER A 148 11.25 -8.16 18.68
N LYS A 149 10.98 -9.39 19.16
CA LYS A 149 11.69 -10.10 20.22
C LYS A 149 12.60 -11.24 19.74
N VAL A 150 12.77 -11.42 18.43
CA VAL A 150 13.58 -12.50 17.85
C VAL A 150 14.79 -11.90 17.16
N THR A 151 15.98 -12.35 17.57
CA THR A 151 17.24 -12.04 16.91
C THR A 151 17.51 -13.14 15.89
N TYR A 152 17.37 -12.82 14.61
CA TYR A 152 17.64 -13.75 13.52
C TYR A 152 19.14 -13.75 13.19
N SER A 153 19.92 -14.53 13.93
CA SER A 153 21.35 -14.76 13.69
C SER A 153 21.65 -16.22 13.31
N CYS A 154 20.63 -16.94 12.89
CA CYS A 154 20.62 -18.37 12.64
C CYS A 154 20.14 -18.61 11.22
N GLY A 155 20.84 -19.44 10.45
CA GLY A 155 20.75 -19.50 8.99
C GLY A 155 19.34 -19.49 8.39
N SER A 156 19.26 -19.00 7.15
CA SER A 156 18.06 -19.08 6.32
C SER A 156 18.28 -20.14 5.25
N ASP A 157 17.55 -21.24 5.33
CA ASP A 157 17.53 -22.23 4.27
C ASP A 157 16.21 -22.08 3.49
N GLN A 158 16.34 -21.75 2.21
CA GLN A 158 15.24 -21.79 1.27
C GLN A 158 15.16 -23.21 0.71
N LEU A 159 14.13 -23.94 1.10
CA LEU A 159 13.80 -25.21 0.50
C LEU A 159 12.80 -24.94 -0.62
N GLU A 160 13.31 -24.83 -1.86
CA GLU A 160 12.45 -24.85 -3.03
C GLU A 160 11.92 -26.29 -3.22
N VAL A 161 10.73 -26.54 -2.68
CA VAL A 161 9.95 -27.74 -3.02
C VAL A 161 9.21 -27.44 -4.32
N GLU A 162 9.20 -28.38 -5.25
CA GLU A 162 8.64 -28.22 -6.59
C GLU A 162 7.22 -27.61 -6.56
N GLY A 163 7.09 -26.35 -7.01
CA GLY A 163 5.81 -25.63 -7.06
C GLY A 163 5.35 -24.95 -5.76
N ALA A 164 6.08 -25.06 -4.65
CA ALA A 164 5.74 -24.41 -3.38
C ALA A 164 6.94 -23.64 -2.80
N LEU A 165 6.77 -22.31 -2.63
CA LEU A 165 7.79 -21.39 -2.10
C LEU A 165 7.94 -21.51 -0.58
N TRP A 166 8.28 -22.70 -0.11
CA TRP A 166 8.54 -22.94 1.29
C TRP A 166 9.83 -22.25 1.73
N GLN A 167 9.73 -21.59 2.87
CA GLN A 167 10.83 -20.86 3.47
C GLN A 167 10.87 -21.21 4.95
N VAL A 168 12.04 -21.66 5.39
CA VAL A 168 12.28 -21.99 6.79
C VAL A 168 13.32 -21.03 7.32
N HIS A 169 12.97 -20.35 8.40
CA HIS A 169 13.84 -19.39 9.05
C HIS A 169 14.06 -19.81 10.47
N THR A 170 15.33 -19.95 10.84
CA THR A 170 15.72 -20.20 12.22
C THR A 170 16.12 -18.90 12.88
N GLY A 171 15.94 -18.81 14.19
CA GLY A 171 16.19 -17.60 14.94
C GLY A 171 16.46 -17.91 16.41
N GLN A 172 16.88 -16.87 17.12
CA GLN A 172 17.10 -16.92 18.54
C GLN A 172 16.08 -16.01 19.25
N THR A 173 15.34 -16.55 20.21
CA THR A 173 14.49 -15.73 21.07
C THR A 173 15.34 -14.87 22.00
N SER A 174 14.97 -13.60 22.19
CA SER A 174 15.72 -12.66 23.04
C SER A 174 15.85 -13.08 24.52
N SER A 175 15.04 -14.05 24.97
CA SER A 175 15.07 -14.58 26.33
C SER A 175 16.00 -15.80 26.49
N SER A 176 16.59 -16.33 25.41
CA SER A 176 17.41 -17.54 25.52
C SER A 176 18.82 -17.22 25.98
N THR A 177 19.34 -18.04 26.91
CA THR A 177 20.68 -17.90 27.49
C THR A 177 21.76 -18.69 26.74
N GLY A 178 21.39 -19.48 25.73
CA GLY A 178 22.29 -20.33 24.94
C GLY A 178 22.80 -19.65 23.66
N SER A 179 23.91 -20.15 23.11
CA SER A 179 24.42 -19.76 21.79
C SER A 179 23.89 -20.73 20.73
N GLY A 180 22.64 -20.57 20.31
CA GLY A 180 22.01 -21.51 19.40
C GLY A 180 20.66 -21.03 18.87
N CYS A 181 20.27 -21.62 17.75
CA CYS A 181 19.03 -21.32 17.07
C CYS A 181 17.94 -22.10 17.78
N ASN A 182 17.08 -21.42 18.54
CA ASN A 182 16.08 -22.09 19.36
C ASN A 182 14.65 -21.88 18.85
N MET A 183 14.46 -21.13 17.76
CA MET A 183 13.16 -20.89 17.15
C MET A 183 13.19 -21.20 15.66
N VAL A 184 12.11 -21.77 15.16
CA VAL A 184 11.83 -21.93 13.73
C VAL A 184 10.55 -21.18 13.37
N ALA A 185 10.55 -20.53 12.21
CA ALA A 185 9.37 -19.92 11.61
C ALA A 185 9.28 -20.35 10.15
N VAL A 186 8.08 -20.76 9.74
CA VAL A 186 7.84 -21.40 8.44
C VAL A 186 6.83 -20.58 7.66
N TYR A 187 7.19 -20.30 6.41
CA TYR A 187 6.39 -19.51 5.50
C TYR A 187 6.20 -20.24 4.18
N ARG A 188 5.07 -19.97 3.53
CA ARG A 188 4.82 -20.35 2.14
C ARG A 188 4.57 -19.10 1.33
N GLY A 189 5.52 -18.72 0.48
CA GLY A 189 5.54 -17.38 -0.12
C GLY A 189 5.59 -16.32 0.97
N TRP A 190 4.55 -15.49 1.07
CA TRP A 190 4.38 -14.49 2.13
C TRP A 190 3.47 -14.93 3.29
N GLN A 191 2.84 -16.11 3.20
CA GLN A 191 1.93 -16.58 4.25
C GLN A 191 2.72 -17.20 5.40
N TRP A 192 2.44 -16.77 6.62
CA TRP A 192 2.94 -17.44 7.82
C TRP A 192 2.19 -18.75 8.02
N MET A 193 2.95 -19.84 8.16
CA MET A 193 2.41 -21.19 8.25
C MET A 193 2.59 -21.80 9.65
N GLY A 194 3.45 -21.22 10.48
CA GLY A 194 3.67 -21.69 11.84
C GLY A 194 5.03 -21.26 12.38
N SER A 195 5.18 -21.38 13.69
CA SER A 195 6.46 -21.27 14.36
C SER A 195 6.49 -22.12 15.61
N ALA A 196 7.68 -22.54 16.00
CA ALA A 196 7.90 -23.30 17.22
C ALA A 196 9.25 -22.93 17.85
N THR A 197 9.38 -23.19 19.14
CA THR A 197 10.62 -23.02 19.89
C THR A 197 11.02 -24.37 20.45
N VAL A 198 12.29 -24.75 20.29
CA VAL A 198 12.84 -25.99 20.89
C VAL A 198 13.06 -25.81 22.38
N PRO A 199 13.14 -26.92 23.15
CA PRO A 199 13.43 -26.85 24.58
C PRO A 199 14.73 -26.09 24.89
N ASP A 200 14.79 -25.48 26.08
CA ASP A 200 15.97 -24.75 26.53
C ASP A 200 17.22 -25.66 26.54
N GLY A 201 18.31 -25.17 25.94
CA GLY A 201 19.57 -25.90 25.84
C GLY A 201 19.74 -26.71 24.55
N GLU A 202 18.68 -26.88 23.76
CA GLU A 202 18.76 -27.49 22.42
C GLU A 202 19.02 -26.44 21.34
N SER A 203 19.61 -26.86 20.23
CA SER A 203 19.82 -26.04 19.04
C SER A 203 19.28 -26.75 17.80
N ILE A 204 18.68 -25.97 16.92
CA ILE A 204 18.17 -26.44 15.63
C ILE A 204 19.34 -26.59 14.66
N ASP A 205 19.53 -27.79 14.14
CA ASP A 205 20.53 -28.09 13.11
C ASP A 205 19.88 -28.60 11.80
N GLY A 206 18.65 -29.13 11.86
CA GLY A 206 17.90 -29.57 10.69
C GLY A 206 16.41 -29.26 10.79
N VAL A 207 15.78 -28.95 9.65
CA VAL A 207 14.34 -28.77 9.53
C VAL A 207 13.84 -29.46 8.27
N THR A 208 12.78 -30.25 8.40
CA THR A 208 12.13 -30.94 7.28
C THR A 208 10.63 -30.68 7.28
N ILE A 209 10.08 -30.39 6.11
CA ILE A 209 8.64 -30.26 5.89
C ILE A 209 8.14 -31.58 5.29
N ALA A 210 7.23 -32.25 6.00
CA ALA A 210 6.60 -33.49 5.55
C ALA A 210 5.18 -33.21 5.05
N ASP A 211 4.90 -33.66 3.82
CA ASP A 211 3.58 -33.67 3.20
C ASP A 211 2.81 -32.33 3.27
N ASP A 212 3.53 -31.19 3.18
CA ASP A 212 2.98 -29.82 3.26
C ASP A 212 2.12 -29.52 4.51
N THR A 213 2.15 -30.38 5.52
CA THR A 213 1.23 -30.34 6.67
C THR A 213 1.95 -30.31 8.00
N THR A 214 3.18 -30.80 8.05
CA THR A 214 3.90 -30.99 9.31
C THR A 214 5.35 -30.59 9.16
N VAL A 215 5.91 -29.98 10.21
CA VAL A 215 7.34 -29.67 10.30
C VAL A 215 7.96 -30.48 11.40
N SER A 216 9.08 -31.13 11.09
CA SER A 216 9.95 -31.80 12.04
C SER A 216 11.28 -31.04 12.11
N VAL A 217 11.79 -30.91 13.33
CA VAL A 217 13.01 -30.18 13.65
C VAL A 217 13.95 -31.13 14.36
N THR A 218 15.21 -31.21 13.92
CA THR A 218 16.22 -32.11 14.47
C THR A 218 17.45 -31.33 14.96
N ASN A 219 18.19 -31.95 15.87
CA ASN A 219 19.54 -31.52 16.24
C ASN A 219 20.61 -32.23 15.39
N SER A 220 21.88 -31.91 15.65
CA SER A 220 23.06 -32.46 14.96
C SER A 220 23.26 -33.97 15.14
N ALA A 221 22.53 -34.61 16.05
CA ALA A 221 22.50 -36.06 16.20
C ALA A 221 21.31 -36.71 15.45
N ASP A 222 20.62 -35.95 14.57
CA ASP A 222 19.40 -36.35 13.86
C ASP A 222 18.25 -36.78 14.79
N VAL A 223 18.25 -36.30 16.04
CA VAL A 223 17.16 -36.55 17.00
C VAL A 223 16.07 -35.49 16.79
N GLU A 224 14.82 -35.93 16.60
CA GLU A 224 13.66 -35.04 16.50
C GLU A 224 13.43 -34.31 17.84
N LEU A 225 13.61 -33.00 17.82
CA LEU A 225 13.41 -32.09 18.95
C LEU A 225 11.94 -31.71 19.11
N LEU A 226 11.28 -31.42 17.99
CA LEU A 226 9.87 -31.07 17.97
C LEU A 226 9.22 -31.36 16.62
N ARG A 227 7.91 -31.53 16.67
CA ARG A 227 7.04 -31.67 15.50
C ARG A 227 5.78 -30.85 15.70
N PHE A 228 5.41 -30.04 14.73
CA PHE A 228 4.20 -29.23 14.78
C PHE A 228 3.46 -29.19 13.44
N PRO A 229 2.12 -29.12 13.46
CA PRO A 229 1.34 -28.96 12.25
C PRO A 229 1.50 -27.55 11.70
N LEU A 230 1.52 -27.43 10.38
CA LEU A 230 1.42 -26.17 9.67
C LEU A 230 -0.04 -25.74 9.62
N SER A 231 -0.30 -24.45 9.83
CA SER A 231 -1.63 -23.90 9.62
C SER A 231 -2.02 -24.08 8.17
N THR A 232 -3.24 -24.57 7.91
CA THR A 232 -3.78 -24.53 6.55
C THR A 232 -3.86 -23.07 6.10
N PRO A 233 -3.38 -22.75 4.89
CA PRO A 233 -3.51 -21.40 4.38
C PRO A 233 -5.01 -21.11 4.23
N PRO A 234 -5.48 -19.90 4.59
CA PRO A 234 -6.87 -19.55 4.36
C PRO A 234 -7.19 -19.74 2.89
N THR A 235 -8.24 -20.51 2.59
CA THR A 235 -8.79 -20.58 1.24
C THR A 235 -9.31 -19.20 0.88
N VAL A 236 -8.57 -18.49 0.03
CA VAL A 236 -9.02 -17.24 -0.57
C VAL A 236 -10.21 -17.59 -1.47
N GLY A 237 -11.42 -17.32 -0.98
CA GLY A 237 -12.68 -17.49 -1.72
C GLY A 237 -12.97 -16.32 -2.64
#